data_AF-A0A1Y5PJ28-F1
#
_entry.id   AF-A0A1Y5PJ28-F1
#
_cell.length_a   1.000
_cell.length_b   1.000
_cell.length_c   1.000
_cell.angle_alpha   90.00
_cell.angle_beta   90.00
_cell.angle_gamma   90.00
#
_symmetry.space_group_name_H-M   'P 1'
#
loop_
_entity.id
_entity.type
_entity.pdbx_description
1 polymer ?
#
loop_
_entity_poly.entity_id
_entity_poly.type
_entity_poly.pdbx_seq_one_letter_code
_entity_poly.pdbx_strand_id
1 'polypeptide(L)'
;MQPLTRIADDTVAALPDATDPLALSLNENPFSPLPAVRSALIAAIDSANRYPEFLPKRLRRLIASRIGLAEEQVVLGQGATGVAMQLLHAVTEPGDRIAMATPTFDGYPIFAQMARLQPIMVPLDEFGHHDLDALAEAAADARVVVVCRPHNPTGTLESALAVERFLAAVPSDTIVLLDEAYIEFVAPAFRLDGLSLIRRYPNVLVLRTFSKAYGLAGMRIGYGFGSADLTATLWRMQLPFGTDNTSLVAVAASYDAERQLQRRIRVIAAERRYLRMRLRAMGVYVTEGHANFVYLPPAGKPWQEVFDPAGLRVRHYSDGGVRITVGDRWSTRTVLAAVADRR
;
A
#
# COMPACT_ATOMS: atom_id res chain seq x y z
N MET A 1 -26.87 -41.77 3.68
CA MET A 1 -26.89 -40.29 3.76
C MET A 1 -25.48 -39.83 4.04
N GLN A 2 -24.79 -39.22 3.06
CA GLN A 2 -23.56 -38.48 3.36
C GLN A 2 -23.92 -37.32 4.30
N PRO A 3 -23.08 -37.00 5.30
CA PRO A 3 -23.33 -35.82 6.12
C PRO A 3 -23.27 -34.61 5.20
N LEU A 4 -24.32 -33.79 5.18
CA LEU A 4 -24.26 -32.46 4.59
C LEU A 4 -23.19 -31.69 5.36
N THR A 5 -21.99 -31.54 4.78
CA THR A 5 -21.06 -30.50 5.19
C THR A 5 -21.81 -29.18 5.13
N ARG A 6 -21.74 -28.39 6.21
CA ARG A 6 -22.48 -27.14 6.31
C ARG A 6 -21.75 -26.12 5.44
N ILE A 7 -22.45 -25.46 4.53
CA ILE A 7 -21.92 -24.40 3.64
C ILE A 7 -21.05 -23.39 4.42
N ALA A 8 -21.45 -23.06 5.66
CA ALA A 8 -20.71 -22.16 6.53
C ALA A 8 -19.30 -22.69 6.90
N ASP A 9 -19.18 -23.97 7.25
CA ASP A 9 -17.90 -24.58 7.63
C ASP A 9 -16.95 -24.63 6.43
N ASP A 10 -17.47 -25.02 5.26
CA ASP A 10 -16.71 -25.04 4.00
C ASP A 10 -16.26 -23.63 3.58
N THR A 11 -17.11 -22.62 3.77
CA THR A 11 -16.79 -21.22 3.45
C THR A 11 -15.68 -20.68 4.37
N VAL A 12 -15.71 -21.01 5.66
CA VAL A 12 -14.66 -20.61 6.61
C VAL A 12 -13.36 -21.37 6.32
N ALA A 13 -13.44 -22.66 5.99
CA ALA A 13 -12.27 -23.48 5.65
C ALA A 13 -11.59 -23.04 4.34
N ALA A 14 -12.32 -22.39 3.42
CA ALA A 14 -11.80 -21.86 2.17
C ALA A 14 -11.09 -20.49 2.32
N LEU A 15 -11.11 -19.87 3.50
CA LEU A 15 -10.38 -18.63 3.74
C LEU A 15 -8.86 -18.87 3.67
N PRO A 16 -8.07 -17.88 3.19
CA PRO A 16 -6.62 -17.99 3.20
C PRO A 16 -6.07 -18.22 4.61
N ASP A 17 -5.04 -19.04 4.72
CA ASP A 17 -4.32 -19.22 5.96
C ASP A 17 -3.76 -17.89 6.47
N ALA A 18 -4.04 -17.58 7.74
CA ALA A 18 -3.58 -16.33 8.35
C ALA A 18 -2.04 -16.25 8.50
N THR A 19 -1.34 -17.37 8.31
CA THR A 19 0.12 -17.45 8.27
C THR A 19 0.50 -18.52 7.28
N ASP A 20 0.92 -18.09 6.09
CA ASP A 20 1.43 -18.96 5.04
C ASP A 20 2.84 -18.48 4.66
N PRO A 21 3.88 -19.27 4.96
CA PRO A 21 5.24 -18.82 4.76
C PRO A 21 5.71 -18.85 3.29
N LEU A 22 4.88 -19.37 2.37
CA LEU A 22 5.11 -19.34 0.92
C LEU A 22 4.35 -18.20 0.21
N ALA A 23 3.39 -17.55 0.89
CA ALA A 23 2.60 -16.45 0.35
C ALA A 23 3.38 -15.12 0.35
N LEU A 24 4.25 -14.92 -0.65
CA LEU A 24 5.19 -13.79 -0.69
C LEU A 24 4.93 -12.79 -1.83
N SER A 25 3.76 -12.81 -2.47
CA SER A 25 3.49 -12.04 -3.70
C SER A 25 2.69 -10.76 -3.47
N LEU A 26 1.91 -10.62 -2.39
CA LEU A 26 0.93 -9.54 -2.23
C LEU A 26 1.31 -8.45 -1.21
N ASN A 27 2.52 -8.50 -0.66
CA ASN A 27 3.00 -7.59 0.38
C ASN A 27 2.07 -7.62 1.62
N GLU A 28 1.51 -8.77 1.95
CA GLU A 28 0.69 -8.97 3.13
C GLU A 28 1.56 -9.01 4.39
N ASN A 29 0.93 -8.79 5.55
CA ASN A 29 1.63 -8.93 6.81
C ASN A 29 1.79 -10.43 7.12
N PRO A 30 2.99 -10.93 7.43
CA PRO A 30 3.20 -12.36 7.66
C PRO A 30 2.62 -12.88 8.98
N PHE A 31 2.06 -12.00 9.80
CA PHE A 31 1.40 -12.35 11.06
C PHE A 31 -0.11 -12.20 10.93
N SER A 32 -0.86 -13.07 11.61
CA SER A 32 -2.29 -12.85 11.82
C SER A 32 -2.55 -11.50 12.52
N PRO A 33 -3.76 -10.92 12.41
CA PRO A 33 -4.11 -9.65 13.06
C PRO A 33 -3.75 -9.64 14.56
N LEU A 34 -3.44 -8.46 15.10
CA LEU A 34 -3.06 -8.31 16.51
C LEU A 34 -4.12 -8.95 17.43
N PRO A 35 -3.73 -9.60 18.54
CA PRO A 35 -4.68 -10.26 19.44
C PRO A 35 -5.83 -9.34 19.88
N ALA A 36 -5.52 -8.10 20.26
CA ALA A 36 -6.53 -7.11 20.65
C ALA A 36 -7.51 -6.79 19.51
N VAL A 37 -7.02 -6.72 18.26
CA VAL A 37 -7.87 -6.50 17.07
C VAL A 37 -8.78 -7.70 16.84
N ARG A 38 -8.27 -8.94 16.96
CA ARG A 38 -9.08 -10.15 16.84
C ARG A 38 -10.20 -10.19 17.89
N SER A 39 -9.87 -9.93 19.15
CA SER A 39 -10.86 -9.87 20.24
C SER A 39 -11.92 -8.79 20.00
N ALA A 40 -11.50 -7.62 19.54
CA ALA A 40 -12.42 -6.52 19.24
C ALA A 40 -13.35 -6.84 18.07
N LEU A 41 -12.83 -7.50 17.01
CA LEU A 41 -13.64 -7.97 15.88
C LEU A 41 -14.64 -9.04 16.28
N ILE A 42 -14.26 -9.99 17.14
CA ILE A 42 -15.17 -11.00 17.69
C ILE A 42 -16.31 -10.31 18.46
N ALA A 43 -16.01 -9.33 19.31
CA ALA A 43 -17.05 -8.60 20.02
C ALA A 43 -17.95 -7.77 19.08
N ALA A 44 -17.40 -7.25 17.99
CA ALA A 44 -18.16 -6.42 17.04
C ALA A 44 -19.17 -7.22 16.21
N ILE A 45 -18.97 -8.53 16.03
CA ILE A 45 -19.82 -9.35 15.15
C ILE A 45 -21.26 -9.46 15.68
N ASP A 46 -21.46 -9.32 17.00
CA ASP A 46 -22.79 -9.34 17.62
C ASP A 46 -23.70 -8.21 17.12
N SER A 47 -23.11 -7.15 16.57
CA SER A 47 -23.83 -6.01 15.98
C SER A 47 -23.94 -6.08 14.45
N ALA A 48 -23.60 -7.21 13.82
CA ALA A 48 -23.61 -7.36 12.36
C ALA A 48 -25.00 -7.21 11.72
N ASN A 49 -26.08 -7.35 12.49
CA ASN A 49 -27.45 -7.12 12.04
C ASN A 49 -27.82 -5.63 11.93
N ARG A 50 -26.93 -4.70 12.32
CA ARG A 50 -27.17 -3.26 12.28
C ARG A 50 -26.32 -2.61 11.20
N TYR A 51 -26.92 -1.67 10.47
CA TYR A 51 -26.18 -0.83 9.53
C TYR A 51 -25.07 -0.04 10.24
N PRO A 52 -23.95 0.24 9.55
CA PRO A 52 -22.97 1.20 10.02
C PRO A 52 -23.52 2.63 10.00
N GLU A 53 -22.70 3.60 10.41
CA GLU A 53 -23.06 5.02 10.23
C GLU A 53 -23.34 5.31 8.74
N PHE A 54 -24.36 6.12 8.46
CA PHE A 54 -24.71 6.52 7.09
C PHE A 54 -23.47 7.04 6.34
N LEU A 55 -22.67 7.89 6.97
CA LEU A 55 -21.29 8.17 6.58
C LEU A 55 -20.36 7.85 7.75
N PRO A 56 -19.16 7.32 7.50
CA PRO A 56 -18.25 6.82 8.55
C PRO A 56 -17.55 7.93 9.35
N LYS A 57 -18.33 8.78 10.03
CA LYS A 57 -17.84 9.98 10.75
C LYS A 57 -16.95 9.62 11.94
N ARG A 58 -17.28 8.60 12.73
CA ARG A 58 -16.44 8.21 13.88
C ARG A 58 -15.08 7.68 13.43
N LEU A 59 -15.04 6.87 12.36
CA LEU A 59 -13.76 6.39 11.82
C LEU A 59 -12.92 7.54 11.26
N ARG A 60 -13.56 8.48 10.55
CA ARG A 60 -12.89 9.69 10.03
C ARG A 60 -12.25 10.50 11.16
N ARG A 61 -13.02 10.77 12.22
CA ARG A 61 -12.54 11.47 13.44
C ARG A 61 -11.39 10.75 14.12
N LEU A 62 -11.51 9.44 14.30
CA LEU A 62 -10.48 8.63 14.94
C LEU A 62 -9.15 8.72 14.17
N ILE A 63 -9.20 8.58 12.85
CA ILE A 63 -8.01 8.69 11.99
C ILE A 63 -7.46 10.11 12.00
N ALA A 64 -8.30 11.13 11.81
CA ALA A 64 -7.89 12.53 11.81
C ALA A 64 -7.17 12.91 13.12
N SER A 65 -7.75 12.52 14.26
CA SER A 65 -7.15 12.73 15.58
C SER A 65 -5.81 12.02 15.72
N ARG A 66 -5.67 10.80 15.19
CA ARG A 66 -4.42 10.04 15.24
C ARG A 66 -3.29 10.72 14.47
N ILE A 67 -3.60 11.32 13.32
CA ILE A 67 -2.60 11.93 12.43
C ILE A 67 -2.47 13.45 12.63
N GLY A 68 -3.18 14.03 13.61
CA GLY A 68 -3.09 15.45 13.95
C GLY A 68 -3.73 16.39 12.92
N LEU A 69 -4.79 15.95 12.25
CA LEU A 69 -5.53 16.73 11.25
C LEU A 69 -6.96 17.02 11.69
N ALA A 70 -7.56 18.04 11.08
CA ALA A 70 -9.00 18.25 11.17
C ALA A 70 -9.75 17.14 10.42
N GLU A 71 -10.96 16.80 10.86
CA GLU A 71 -11.79 15.76 10.24
C GLU A 71 -12.00 16.04 8.76
N GLU A 72 -12.27 17.31 8.44
CA GLU A 72 -12.56 17.82 7.10
C GLU A 72 -11.45 17.47 6.11
N GLN A 73 -10.21 17.36 6.58
CA GLN A 73 -9.02 17.05 5.78
C GLN A 73 -8.79 15.56 5.54
N VAL A 74 -9.68 14.67 5.97
CA VAL A 74 -9.53 13.21 5.82
C VAL A 74 -10.69 12.64 5.00
N VAL A 75 -10.41 11.69 4.12
CA VAL A 75 -11.42 10.86 3.43
C VAL A 75 -11.13 9.38 3.62
N LEU A 76 -12.14 8.54 3.43
CA LEU A 76 -12.07 7.12 3.72
C LEU A 76 -12.42 6.30 2.49
N GLY A 77 -11.74 5.18 2.29
CA GLY A 77 -12.01 4.29 1.17
C GLY A 77 -11.89 2.82 1.55
N GLN A 78 -12.48 1.98 0.69
CA GLN A 78 -12.36 0.52 0.73
C GLN A 78 -10.92 0.11 0.36
N GLY A 79 -10.03 0.23 1.34
CA GLY A 79 -8.59 0.24 1.16
C GLY A 79 -8.09 1.52 0.50
N ALA A 80 -6.77 1.61 0.34
CA ALA A 80 -6.12 2.64 -0.47
C ALA A 80 -6.73 2.74 -1.88
N THR A 81 -7.01 1.60 -2.50
CA THR A 81 -7.66 1.51 -3.81
C THR A 81 -8.98 2.26 -3.89
N GLY A 82 -9.83 2.16 -2.85
CA GLY A 82 -11.10 2.91 -2.81
C GLY A 82 -10.87 4.42 -2.78
N VAL A 83 -9.86 4.89 -2.05
CA VAL A 83 -9.48 6.31 -2.01
C VAL A 83 -8.98 6.78 -3.38
N ALA A 84 -8.11 5.99 -4.02
CA ALA A 84 -7.59 6.31 -5.35
C ALA A 84 -8.71 6.40 -6.39
N MET A 85 -9.62 5.42 -6.43
CA MET A 85 -10.76 5.44 -7.35
C MET A 85 -11.72 6.61 -7.08
N GLN A 86 -11.98 6.91 -5.79
CA GLN A 86 -12.79 8.07 -5.41
C GLN A 86 -12.14 9.38 -5.88
N LEU A 87 -10.81 9.50 -5.79
CA LEU A 87 -10.07 10.63 -6.33
C LEU A 87 -10.25 10.75 -7.84
N LEU A 88 -9.94 9.69 -8.59
CA LEU A 88 -10.01 9.71 -10.05
C LEU A 88 -11.42 10.08 -10.52
N HIS A 89 -12.47 9.47 -9.96
CA HIS A 89 -13.85 9.79 -10.33
C HIS A 89 -14.28 11.22 -10.00
N ALA A 90 -13.66 11.86 -9.00
CA ALA A 90 -14.03 13.20 -8.58
C ALA A 90 -13.31 14.30 -9.36
N VAL A 91 -12.15 14.02 -9.95
CA VAL A 91 -11.25 15.04 -10.52
C VAL A 91 -10.89 14.82 -11.99
N THR A 92 -11.38 13.75 -12.61
CA THR A 92 -11.08 13.41 -14.01
C THR A 92 -12.35 13.05 -14.80
N GLU A 93 -12.26 13.25 -16.11
CA GLU A 93 -13.23 12.82 -17.11
C GLU A 93 -12.62 11.77 -18.05
N PRO A 94 -13.43 10.93 -18.72
CA PRO A 94 -12.92 10.01 -19.73
C PRO A 94 -12.08 10.73 -20.80
N GLY A 95 -10.88 10.23 -21.08
CA GLY A 95 -9.92 10.84 -21.99
C GLY A 95 -8.90 11.76 -21.33
N ASP A 96 -9.12 12.19 -20.08
CA ASP A 96 -8.09 12.89 -19.30
C ASP A 96 -6.86 12.00 -19.11
N ARG A 97 -5.71 12.65 -18.91
CA ARG A 97 -4.42 11.98 -18.74
C ARG A 97 -4.05 11.79 -17.27
N ILE A 98 -3.36 10.69 -16.99
CA ILE A 98 -2.79 10.36 -15.67
C ILE A 98 -1.32 9.99 -15.82
N ALA A 99 -0.42 10.68 -15.13
CA ALA A 99 1.02 10.42 -15.16
C ALA A 99 1.44 9.48 -14.01
N MET A 100 2.30 8.52 -14.29
CA MET A 100 2.85 7.59 -13.29
C MET A 100 4.16 6.95 -13.75
N ALA A 101 4.94 6.42 -12.82
CA ALA A 101 6.14 5.66 -13.16
C ALA A 101 5.84 4.29 -13.81
N THR A 102 6.80 3.74 -14.55
CA THR A 102 6.78 2.35 -15.06
C THR A 102 8.10 1.62 -14.77
N PRO A 103 8.04 0.41 -14.17
CA PRO A 103 6.88 -0.20 -13.54
C PRO A 103 6.43 0.57 -12.28
N THR A 104 5.18 0.37 -11.86
CA THR A 104 4.61 0.90 -10.60
C THR A 104 3.70 -0.15 -9.95
N PHE A 105 2.95 0.22 -8.90
CA PHE A 105 1.92 -0.65 -8.35
C PHE A 105 0.88 -0.94 -9.44
N ASP A 106 0.69 -2.23 -9.75
CA ASP A 106 -0.17 -2.69 -10.85
C ASP A 106 -1.62 -2.17 -10.79
N GLY A 107 -2.06 -1.73 -9.60
CA GLY A 107 -3.35 -1.09 -9.44
C GLY A 107 -3.50 0.20 -10.25
N TYR A 108 -2.47 1.04 -10.38
CA TYR A 108 -2.62 2.34 -11.05
C TYR A 108 -2.97 2.25 -12.54
N PRO A 109 -2.29 1.41 -13.35
CA PRO A 109 -2.73 1.15 -14.72
C PRO A 109 -4.17 0.63 -14.80
N ILE A 110 -4.57 -0.26 -13.87
CA ILE A 110 -5.94 -0.80 -13.80
C ILE A 110 -6.94 0.32 -13.47
N PHE A 111 -6.63 1.19 -12.50
CA PHE A 111 -7.50 2.30 -12.10
C PHE A 111 -7.65 3.33 -13.22
N ALA A 112 -6.56 3.64 -13.94
CA ALA A 112 -6.60 4.48 -15.13
C ALA A 112 -7.55 3.90 -16.18
N GLN A 113 -7.47 2.59 -16.46
CA GLN A 113 -8.37 1.91 -17.38
C GLN A 113 -9.83 1.95 -16.90
N MET A 114 -10.09 1.66 -15.62
CA MET A 114 -11.44 1.71 -15.03
C MET A 114 -12.06 3.12 -15.12
N ALA A 115 -11.24 4.16 -14.95
CA ALA A 115 -11.66 5.55 -15.09
C ALA A 115 -11.65 6.07 -16.55
N ARG A 116 -11.21 5.24 -17.53
CA ARG A 116 -11.08 5.59 -18.95
C ARG A 116 -10.11 6.74 -19.21
N LEU A 117 -8.99 6.74 -18.49
CA LEU A 117 -7.92 7.72 -18.58
C LEU A 117 -6.81 7.25 -19.53
N GLN A 118 -6.05 8.20 -20.06
CA GLN A 118 -4.86 7.95 -20.87
C GLN A 118 -3.60 8.00 -19.99
N PRO A 119 -2.90 6.88 -19.76
CA PRO A 119 -1.70 6.88 -18.94
C PRO A 119 -0.51 7.50 -19.68
N ILE A 120 0.24 8.37 -18.99
CA ILE A 120 1.58 8.82 -19.37
C ILE A 120 2.56 8.07 -18.47
N MET A 121 3.35 7.16 -19.06
CA MET A 121 4.27 6.29 -18.32
C MET A 121 5.69 6.85 -18.36
N VAL A 122 6.26 7.15 -17.19
CA VAL A 122 7.64 7.64 -17.04
C VAL A 122 8.52 6.50 -16.54
N PRO A 123 9.57 6.08 -17.26
CA PRO A 123 10.47 5.04 -16.78
C PRO A 123 11.11 5.40 -15.44
N LEU A 124 11.32 4.39 -14.58
CA LEU A 124 12.23 4.54 -13.43
C LEU A 124 13.66 4.75 -13.91
N ASP A 125 14.51 5.29 -13.04
CA ASP A 125 15.96 5.29 -13.27
C ASP A 125 16.56 3.87 -13.18
N GLU A 126 17.85 3.75 -13.52
CA GLU A 126 18.57 2.47 -13.49
C GLU A 126 18.66 1.82 -12.10
N PHE A 127 18.42 2.59 -11.03
CA PHE A 127 18.43 2.11 -9.65
C PHE A 127 17.01 1.84 -9.11
N GLY A 128 15.97 2.08 -9.91
CA GLY A 128 14.57 1.85 -9.58
C GLY A 128 13.91 3.01 -8.81
N HIS A 129 14.48 4.21 -8.84
CA HIS A 129 13.89 5.44 -8.32
C HIS A 129 12.98 6.10 -9.35
N HIS A 130 12.08 6.95 -8.86
CA HIS A 130 11.27 7.79 -9.74
C HIS A 130 12.15 8.82 -10.44
N ASP A 131 12.00 8.98 -11.75
CA ASP A 131 12.43 10.20 -12.42
C ASP A 131 11.41 11.30 -12.12
N LEU A 132 11.64 12.02 -11.02
CA LEU A 132 10.72 13.06 -10.55
C LEU A 132 10.69 14.29 -11.46
N ASP A 133 11.78 14.61 -12.16
CA ASP A 133 11.80 15.74 -13.08
C ASP A 133 10.95 15.40 -14.33
N ALA A 134 11.13 14.20 -14.91
CA ALA A 134 10.29 13.74 -16.02
C ALA A 134 8.81 13.50 -15.60
N LEU A 135 8.54 13.08 -14.37
CA LEU A 135 7.18 13.00 -13.84
C LEU A 135 6.54 14.38 -13.70
N ALA A 136 7.29 15.41 -13.32
CA ALA A 136 6.77 16.79 -13.26
C ALA A 136 6.45 17.33 -14.65
N GLU A 137 7.29 17.04 -15.66
CA GLU A 137 7.01 17.36 -17.05
C GLU A 137 5.75 16.65 -17.56
N ALA A 138 5.62 15.33 -17.30
CA ALA A 138 4.42 14.58 -17.63
C ALA A 138 3.16 15.09 -16.90
N ALA A 139 3.31 15.59 -15.67
CA ALA A 139 2.23 16.16 -14.89
C ALA A 139 1.64 17.43 -15.51
N ALA A 140 2.41 18.16 -16.34
CA ALA A 140 1.91 19.36 -17.02
C ALA A 140 0.79 19.06 -18.03
N ASP A 141 0.77 17.84 -18.56
CA ASP A 141 -0.24 17.37 -19.52
C ASP A 141 -1.29 16.44 -18.87
N ALA A 142 -1.26 16.25 -17.55
CA ALA A 142 -2.10 15.29 -16.83
C ALA A 142 -3.00 15.96 -15.80
N ARG A 143 -4.18 15.37 -15.54
CA ARG A 143 -5.05 15.79 -14.43
C ARG A 143 -4.59 15.24 -13.10
N VAL A 144 -3.96 14.07 -13.12
CA VAL A 144 -3.46 13.40 -11.93
C VAL A 144 -2.05 12.89 -12.20
N VAL A 145 -1.14 13.07 -11.26
CA VAL A 145 0.16 12.41 -11.22
C VAL A 145 0.27 11.56 -9.96
N VAL A 146 0.74 10.33 -10.09
CA VAL A 146 0.86 9.37 -8.99
C VAL A 146 2.33 9.16 -8.63
N VAL A 147 2.65 9.31 -7.34
CA VAL A 147 3.98 9.00 -6.79
C VAL A 147 3.83 8.03 -5.62
N CYS A 148 4.39 6.82 -5.74
CA CYS A 148 4.46 5.88 -4.62
C CYS A 148 5.75 6.07 -3.83
N ARG A 149 5.65 6.29 -2.52
CA ARG A 149 6.79 6.56 -1.64
C ARG A 149 6.58 5.96 -0.24
N PRO A 150 7.22 4.82 0.12
CA PRO A 150 8.11 3.98 -0.69
C PRO A 150 7.50 3.45 -1.99
N HIS A 151 8.33 3.34 -3.03
CA HIS A 151 7.90 2.87 -4.33
C HIS A 151 7.54 1.37 -4.31
N ASN A 152 6.55 0.98 -5.09
CA ASN A 152 6.20 -0.40 -5.35
C ASN A 152 6.28 -0.60 -6.86
N PRO A 153 7.22 -1.40 -7.39
CA PRO A 153 7.77 -2.58 -6.74
C PRO A 153 9.17 -2.50 -6.14
N THR A 154 9.91 -1.42 -6.37
CA THR A 154 11.35 -1.38 -6.05
C THR A 154 11.65 -1.14 -4.57
N GLY A 155 10.68 -0.60 -3.82
CA GLY A 155 10.85 -0.25 -2.41
C GLY A 155 11.66 1.01 -2.17
N THR A 156 12.19 1.65 -3.22
CA THR A 156 13.02 2.85 -3.15
C THR A 156 12.23 4.01 -2.51
N LEU A 157 12.96 4.98 -1.97
CA LEU A 157 12.38 6.08 -1.21
C LEU A 157 13.03 7.40 -1.64
N GLU A 158 12.27 8.24 -2.34
CA GLU A 158 12.77 9.56 -2.71
C GLU A 158 13.02 10.44 -1.49
N SER A 159 14.04 11.30 -1.54
CA SER A 159 14.33 12.20 -0.41
C SER A 159 13.22 13.24 -0.22
N ALA A 160 13.09 13.79 1.00
CA ALA A 160 12.12 14.86 1.26
C ALA A 160 12.35 16.08 0.36
N LEU A 161 13.62 16.47 0.16
CA LEU A 161 14.00 17.57 -0.72
C LEU A 161 13.61 17.31 -2.19
N ALA A 162 13.80 16.08 -2.69
CA ALA A 162 13.44 15.73 -4.05
C ALA A 162 11.91 15.79 -4.26
N VAL A 163 11.13 15.31 -3.28
CA VAL A 163 9.66 15.43 -3.31
C VAL A 163 9.22 16.89 -3.25
N GLU A 164 9.83 17.72 -2.41
CA GLU A 164 9.49 19.15 -2.37
C GLU A 164 9.80 19.87 -3.68
N ARG A 165 10.92 19.56 -4.33
CA ARG A 165 11.24 20.07 -5.67
C ARG A 165 10.20 19.64 -6.70
N PHE A 166 9.85 18.36 -6.72
CA PHE A 166 8.81 17.82 -7.58
C PHE A 166 7.47 18.56 -7.39
N LEU A 167 7.00 18.67 -6.15
CA LEU A 167 5.73 19.34 -5.83
C LEU A 167 5.75 20.82 -6.20
N ALA A 168 6.90 21.49 -6.14
CA ALA A 168 7.05 22.87 -6.58
C ALA A 168 7.03 23.03 -8.11
N ALA A 169 7.37 21.98 -8.87
CA ALA A 169 7.39 21.97 -10.33
C ALA A 169 6.05 21.54 -10.95
N VAL A 170 5.26 20.72 -10.24
CA VAL A 170 3.94 20.28 -10.71
C VAL A 170 2.94 21.46 -10.74
N PRO A 171 2.17 21.64 -11.83
CA PRO A 171 1.15 22.68 -11.89
C PRO A 171 0.11 22.57 -10.78
N SER A 172 -0.38 23.71 -10.30
CA SER A 172 -1.34 23.76 -9.19
C SER A 172 -2.72 23.16 -9.52
N ASP A 173 -3.05 23.01 -10.79
CA ASP A 173 -4.28 22.38 -11.29
C ASP A 173 -4.13 20.88 -11.59
N THR A 174 -2.91 20.33 -11.50
CA THR A 174 -2.67 18.88 -11.53
C THR A 174 -2.71 18.32 -10.12
N ILE A 175 -3.55 17.32 -9.89
CA ILE A 175 -3.62 16.65 -8.59
C ILE A 175 -2.44 15.69 -8.43
N VAL A 176 -1.74 15.80 -7.31
CA VAL A 176 -0.69 14.84 -6.93
C VAL A 176 -1.27 13.82 -5.95
N LEU A 177 -1.34 12.55 -6.37
CA LEU A 177 -1.63 11.44 -5.49
C LEU A 177 -0.32 10.85 -4.94
N LEU A 178 -0.01 11.16 -3.69
CA LEU A 178 1.16 10.64 -2.99
C LEU A 178 0.78 9.38 -2.20
N ASP A 179 1.15 8.21 -2.70
CA ASP A 179 0.87 6.92 -2.07
C ASP A 179 1.94 6.56 -1.03
N GLU A 180 1.53 6.63 0.23
CA GLU A 180 2.31 6.31 1.42
C GLU A 180 1.89 4.96 2.05
N ALA A 181 1.45 3.98 1.25
CA ALA A 181 0.98 2.66 1.74
C ALA A 181 1.98 1.89 2.61
N TYR A 182 3.28 2.22 2.56
CA TYR A 182 4.35 1.59 3.33
C TYR A 182 5.03 2.54 4.34
N ILE A 183 4.43 3.70 4.65
CA ILE A 183 5.03 4.75 5.49
C ILE A 183 5.45 4.28 6.89
N GLU A 184 4.75 3.29 7.45
CA GLU A 184 5.08 2.74 8.77
C GLU A 184 6.46 2.08 8.79
N PHE A 185 6.94 1.55 7.64
CA PHE A 185 8.27 0.94 7.50
C PHE A 185 9.38 1.97 7.23
N VAL A 186 9.03 3.22 6.94
CA VAL A 186 9.97 4.32 6.78
C VAL A 186 10.39 4.82 8.16
N ALA A 187 11.71 4.96 8.38
CA ALA A 187 12.22 5.50 9.63
C ALA A 187 11.77 6.95 9.81
N PRO A 188 11.44 7.41 11.04
CA PRO A 188 10.88 8.74 11.28
C PRO A 188 11.66 9.89 10.63
N ALA A 189 12.99 9.82 10.59
CA ALA A 189 13.86 10.84 9.99
C ALA A 189 13.70 11.02 8.47
N PHE A 190 13.08 10.06 7.77
CA PHE A 190 12.86 10.11 6.31
C PHE A 190 11.40 10.31 5.93
N ARG A 191 10.50 10.45 6.91
CA ARG A 191 9.07 10.70 6.66
C ARG A 191 8.87 12.17 6.28
N LEU A 192 7.89 12.40 5.40
CA LEU A 192 7.47 13.77 5.07
C LEU A 192 6.57 14.30 6.20
N ASP A 193 6.64 15.61 6.44
CA ASP A 193 5.62 16.29 7.24
C ASP A 193 4.37 16.48 6.39
N GLY A 194 3.47 15.50 6.44
CA GLY A 194 2.23 15.51 5.67
C GLY A 194 1.34 16.74 5.94
N LEU A 195 1.35 17.29 7.16
CA LEU A 195 0.54 18.47 7.49
C LEU A 195 1.10 19.72 6.81
N SER A 196 2.41 19.93 6.90
CA SER A 196 3.06 21.05 6.21
C SER A 196 2.94 20.92 4.69
N LEU A 197 3.01 19.70 4.17
CA LEU A 197 2.92 19.41 2.74
C LEU A 197 1.54 19.77 2.16
N ILE A 198 0.44 19.28 2.75
CA ILE A 198 -0.91 19.57 2.24
C ILE A 198 -1.35 21.04 2.45
N ARG A 199 -0.70 21.76 3.37
CA ARG A 199 -0.90 23.21 3.55
C ARG A 199 -0.20 24.01 2.46
N ARG A 200 1.02 23.61 2.07
CA ARG A 200 1.81 24.28 1.04
C ARG A 200 1.35 23.94 -0.38
N TYR A 201 0.87 22.71 -0.59
CA TYR A 201 0.45 22.18 -1.88
C TYR A 201 -0.99 21.65 -1.80
N PRO A 202 -2.01 22.52 -2.00
CA PRO A 202 -3.41 22.16 -1.80
C PRO A 202 -3.94 21.14 -2.83
N ASN A 203 -3.21 20.92 -3.91
CA ASN A 203 -3.44 19.90 -4.94
C ASN A 203 -2.86 18.51 -4.59
N VAL A 204 -2.26 18.34 -3.41
CA VAL A 204 -1.77 17.03 -2.95
C VAL A 204 -2.84 16.29 -2.14
N LEU A 205 -3.07 15.02 -2.50
CA LEU A 205 -3.73 14.04 -1.65
C LEU A 205 -2.71 12.96 -1.25
N VAL A 206 -2.45 12.82 0.06
CA VAL A 206 -1.65 11.72 0.58
C VAL A 206 -2.57 10.55 0.90
N LEU A 207 -2.21 9.35 0.45
CA LEU A 207 -2.99 8.13 0.59
C LEU A 207 -2.25 7.13 1.48
N ARG A 208 -2.98 6.49 2.40
CA ARG A 208 -2.45 5.48 3.33
C ARG A 208 -3.43 4.32 3.53
N THR A 209 -2.94 3.22 4.10
CA THR A 209 -3.74 1.99 4.25
C THR A 209 -3.45 1.24 5.55
N PHE A 210 -4.45 0.52 6.05
CA PHE A 210 -4.29 -0.47 7.11
C PHE A 210 -3.95 -1.88 6.58
N SER A 211 -3.79 -2.04 5.26
CA SER A 211 -3.52 -3.35 4.65
C SER A 211 -2.13 -3.90 4.99
N LYS A 212 -1.14 -3.03 5.14
CA LYS A 212 0.28 -3.40 5.19
C LYS A 212 0.76 -3.59 6.62
N ALA A 213 1.32 -2.56 7.25
CA ALA A 213 1.89 -2.66 8.59
C ALA A 213 0.87 -3.11 9.66
N TYR A 214 -0.38 -2.68 9.55
CA TYR A 214 -1.47 -3.04 10.47
C TYR A 214 -1.99 -4.48 10.28
N GLY A 215 -1.68 -5.14 9.16
CA GLY A 215 -2.10 -6.52 8.91
C GLY A 215 -3.60 -6.71 8.72
N LEU A 216 -4.29 -5.70 8.16
CA LEU A 216 -5.73 -5.70 7.94
C LEU A 216 -6.09 -5.67 6.44
N ALA A 217 -5.32 -6.37 5.61
CA ALA A 217 -5.52 -6.40 4.16
C ALA A 217 -6.95 -6.86 3.79
N GLY A 218 -7.46 -7.91 4.44
CA GLY A 218 -8.81 -8.42 4.23
C GLY A 218 -9.93 -7.49 4.74
N MET A 219 -9.64 -6.54 5.62
CA MET A 219 -10.64 -5.60 6.16
C MET A 219 -10.93 -4.40 5.25
N ARG A 220 -10.12 -4.22 4.20
CA ARG A 220 -10.33 -3.17 3.19
C ARG A 220 -10.46 -1.76 3.78
N ILE A 221 -9.50 -1.35 4.62
CA ILE A 221 -9.50 -0.01 5.24
C ILE A 221 -8.36 0.85 4.69
N GLY A 222 -8.71 2.02 4.16
CA GLY A 222 -7.75 3.04 3.70
C GLY A 222 -8.28 4.44 3.92
N TYR A 223 -7.38 5.41 3.86
CA TYR A 223 -7.72 6.82 4.02
C TYR A 223 -6.82 7.69 3.15
N GLY A 224 -7.35 8.85 2.77
CA GLY A 224 -6.60 9.92 2.14
C GLY A 224 -6.66 11.18 3.00
N PHE A 225 -5.68 12.06 2.90
CA PHE A 225 -5.73 13.37 3.52
C PHE A 225 -5.10 14.46 2.63
N GLY A 226 -5.65 15.66 2.69
CA GLY A 226 -5.32 16.75 1.78
C GLY A 226 -5.86 18.10 2.26
N SER A 227 -5.90 19.08 1.35
CA SER A 227 -6.58 20.35 1.62
C SER A 227 -8.07 20.13 1.91
N ALA A 228 -8.68 21.01 2.71
CA ALA A 228 -10.10 20.91 3.07
C ALA A 228 -11.01 20.95 1.83
N ASP A 229 -10.65 21.73 0.81
CA ASP A 229 -11.44 21.86 -0.42
C ASP A 229 -11.41 20.60 -1.28
N LEU A 230 -10.22 20.02 -1.48
CA LEU A 230 -10.07 18.76 -2.20
C LEU A 230 -10.81 17.64 -1.49
N THR A 231 -10.59 17.49 -0.19
CA THR A 231 -11.21 16.44 0.63
C THR A 231 -12.72 16.62 0.78
N ALA A 232 -13.23 17.85 0.80
CA ALA A 232 -14.67 18.12 0.73
C ALA A 232 -15.26 17.65 -0.62
N THR A 233 -14.53 17.81 -1.72
CA THR A 233 -14.93 17.31 -3.03
C THR A 233 -15.00 15.79 -3.07
N LEU A 234 -13.97 15.13 -2.56
CA LEU A 234 -13.95 13.68 -2.43
C LEU A 234 -15.05 13.17 -1.51
N TRP A 235 -15.27 13.82 -0.36
CA TRP A 235 -16.25 13.37 0.62
C TRP A 235 -17.70 13.39 0.10
N ARG A 236 -18.03 14.23 -0.89
CA ARG A 236 -19.35 14.19 -1.56
C ARG A 236 -19.60 12.88 -2.32
N MET A 237 -18.54 12.17 -2.69
CA MET A 237 -18.59 10.86 -3.33
C MET A 237 -18.57 9.69 -2.33
N GLN A 238 -18.54 9.97 -1.01
CA GLN A 238 -18.48 8.92 0.00
C GLN A 238 -19.75 8.07 -0.04
N LEU A 239 -19.58 6.77 -0.29
CA LEU A 239 -20.70 5.84 -0.40
C LEU A 239 -21.43 5.72 0.96
N PRO A 240 -22.75 5.98 1.00
CA PRO A 240 -23.53 5.75 2.20
C PRO A 240 -23.51 4.29 2.64
N PHE A 241 -23.33 4.05 3.94
CA PHE A 241 -23.15 2.71 4.53
C PHE A 241 -21.97 1.91 3.95
N GLY A 242 -21.08 2.54 3.17
CA GLY A 242 -20.01 1.88 2.45
C GLY A 242 -18.78 1.53 3.30
N THR A 243 -18.86 1.55 4.63
CA THR A 243 -17.76 1.19 5.53
C THR A 243 -18.29 0.46 6.74
N ASP A 244 -17.81 -0.76 6.96
CA ASP A 244 -18.34 -1.66 7.98
C ASP A 244 -18.04 -1.17 9.40
N ASN A 245 -18.93 -1.50 10.35
CA ASN A 245 -18.73 -1.22 11.79
C ASN A 245 -17.41 -1.82 12.32
N THR A 246 -17.02 -2.98 11.78
CA THR A 246 -15.79 -3.68 12.10
C THR A 246 -14.53 -2.87 11.73
N SER A 247 -14.63 -1.95 10.75
CA SER A 247 -13.51 -1.08 10.37
C SER A 247 -13.14 -0.10 11.47
N LEU A 248 -14.13 0.57 12.07
CA LEU A 248 -13.92 1.46 13.22
C LEU A 248 -13.26 0.71 14.38
N VAL A 249 -13.78 -0.47 14.70
CA VAL A 249 -13.31 -1.30 15.80
C VAL A 249 -11.89 -1.78 15.57
N ALA A 250 -11.57 -2.27 14.36
CA ALA A 250 -10.23 -2.75 14.03
C ALA A 250 -9.17 -1.64 14.07
N VAL A 251 -9.51 -0.44 13.59
CA VAL A 251 -8.60 0.72 13.62
C VAL A 251 -8.36 1.17 15.06
N ALA A 252 -9.42 1.32 15.87
CA ALA A 252 -9.30 1.70 17.28
C ALA A 252 -8.43 0.71 18.06
N ALA A 253 -8.72 -0.59 17.95
CA ALA A 253 -7.96 -1.64 18.62
C ALA A 253 -6.49 -1.70 18.14
N SER A 254 -6.23 -1.36 16.87
CA SER A 254 -4.86 -1.27 16.36
C SER A 254 -4.09 -0.10 16.97
N TYR A 255 -4.73 1.06 17.13
CA TYR A 255 -4.12 2.24 17.76
C TYR A 255 -3.86 2.02 19.26
N ASP A 256 -4.76 1.34 19.98
CA ASP A 256 -4.52 0.97 21.38
C ASP A 256 -3.36 -0.03 21.52
N ALA A 257 -3.18 -0.91 20.52
CA ALA A 257 -2.11 -1.90 20.46
C ALA A 257 -0.81 -1.38 19.81
N GLU A 258 -0.60 -0.06 19.72
CA GLU A 258 0.52 0.58 19.03
C GLU A 258 1.89 -0.03 19.40
N ARG A 259 2.14 -0.33 20.68
CA ARG A 259 3.41 -0.94 21.11
C ARG A 259 3.67 -2.30 20.45
N GLN A 260 2.64 -3.12 20.30
CA GLN A 260 2.74 -4.43 19.64
C GLN A 260 2.88 -4.27 18.12
N LEU A 261 2.13 -3.32 17.53
CA LEU A 261 2.25 -2.96 16.12
C LEU A 261 3.70 -2.54 15.78
N GLN A 262 4.27 -1.61 16.54
CA GLN A 262 5.65 -1.14 16.36
C GLN A 262 6.67 -2.26 16.52
N ARG A 263 6.45 -3.20 17.44
CA ARG A 263 7.31 -4.39 17.56
C ARG A 263 7.27 -5.24 16.28
N ARG A 264 6.10 -5.50 15.71
CA ARG A 264 5.96 -6.27 14.45
C ARG A 264 6.63 -5.56 13.26
N ILE A 265 6.44 -4.24 13.15
CA ILE A 265 7.11 -3.43 12.11
C ILE A 265 8.63 -3.57 12.22
N ARG A 266 9.21 -3.48 13.43
CA ARG A 266 10.66 -3.67 13.64
C ARG A 266 11.14 -5.07 13.28
N VAL A 267 10.36 -6.10 13.57
CA VAL A 267 10.68 -7.49 13.20
C VAL A 267 10.74 -7.63 11.68
N ILE A 268 9.71 -7.16 10.96
CA ILE A 268 9.65 -7.21 9.49
C ILE A 268 10.81 -6.40 8.88
N ALA A 269 11.08 -5.19 9.40
CA ALA A 269 12.18 -4.37 8.91
C ALA A 269 13.57 -5.01 9.16
N ALA A 270 13.76 -5.66 10.31
CA ALA A 270 14.98 -6.40 10.61
C ALA A 270 15.14 -7.63 9.69
N GLU A 271 14.06 -8.35 9.42
CA GLU A 271 14.05 -9.49 8.50
C GLU A 271 14.36 -9.05 7.06
N ARG A 272 13.76 -7.96 6.59
CA ARG A 272 14.09 -7.33 5.30
C ARG A 272 15.58 -7.03 5.19
N ARG A 273 16.15 -6.39 6.22
CA ARG A 273 17.58 -6.05 6.27
C ARG A 273 18.44 -7.32 6.21
N TYR A 274 18.08 -8.36 6.94
CA TYR A 274 18.78 -9.63 6.92
C TYR A 274 18.72 -10.28 5.53
N LEU A 275 17.52 -10.45 4.96
CA LEU A 275 17.34 -11.06 3.64
C LEU A 275 18.15 -10.32 2.58
N ARG A 276 18.07 -8.99 2.55
CA ARG A 276 18.87 -8.14 1.65
C ARG A 276 20.37 -8.36 1.82
N MET A 277 20.87 -8.36 3.05
CA MET A 277 22.30 -8.57 3.34
C MET A 277 22.78 -9.94 2.85
N ARG A 278 21.98 -11.00 3.07
CA ARG A 278 22.33 -12.35 2.63
C ARG A 278 22.30 -12.51 1.12
N LEU A 279 21.30 -11.95 0.44
CA LEU A 279 21.24 -11.94 -1.03
C LEU A 279 22.45 -11.20 -1.62
N ARG A 280 22.82 -10.03 -1.07
CA ARG A 280 24.03 -9.29 -1.50
C ARG A 280 25.31 -10.10 -1.28
N ALA A 281 25.44 -10.80 -0.16
CA ALA A 281 26.57 -11.70 0.10
C ALA A 281 26.64 -12.88 -0.91
N MET A 282 25.54 -13.21 -1.58
CA MET A 282 25.48 -14.20 -2.66
C MET A 282 25.73 -13.59 -4.04
N GLY A 283 26.08 -12.30 -4.13
CA GLY A 283 26.32 -11.60 -5.40
C GLY A 283 25.04 -11.15 -6.11
N VAL A 284 23.89 -11.19 -5.44
CA VAL A 284 22.61 -10.73 -6.00
C VAL A 284 22.41 -9.26 -5.65
N TYR A 285 22.23 -8.43 -6.68
CA TYR A 285 21.81 -7.04 -6.49
C TYR A 285 20.38 -6.98 -5.96
N VAL A 286 20.16 -6.15 -4.95
CA VAL A 286 18.86 -5.89 -4.33
C VAL A 286 18.76 -4.40 -4.11
N THR A 287 17.67 -3.82 -4.57
CA THR A 287 17.35 -2.40 -4.36
C THR A 287 17.34 -2.00 -2.89
N GLU A 288 17.60 -0.73 -2.60
CA GLU A 288 17.58 -0.20 -1.24
C GLU A 288 16.14 0.10 -0.78
N GLY A 289 15.40 -0.97 -0.47
CA GLY A 289 13.99 -0.90 -0.14
C GLY A 289 13.65 -0.46 1.30
N HIS A 290 12.57 0.33 1.41
CA HIS A 290 11.99 0.84 2.66
C HIS A 290 10.59 0.26 2.98
N ALA A 291 10.05 -0.66 2.18
CA ALA A 291 8.74 -1.30 2.36
C ALA A 291 8.79 -2.67 3.06
N ASN A 292 7.72 -3.47 3.09
CA ASN A 292 7.72 -4.84 3.67
C ASN A 292 8.14 -5.94 2.69
N PHE A 293 8.96 -5.61 1.70
CA PHE A 293 9.42 -6.53 0.66
C PHE A 293 10.85 -6.16 0.24
N VAL A 294 11.47 -7.02 -0.56
CA VAL A 294 12.69 -6.74 -1.33
C VAL A 294 12.40 -6.87 -2.82
N TYR A 295 13.15 -6.15 -3.64
CA TYR A 295 13.06 -6.24 -5.10
C TYR A 295 14.42 -6.56 -5.70
N LEU A 296 14.43 -7.59 -6.55
CA LEU A 296 15.59 -8.08 -7.29
C LEU A 296 15.32 -7.73 -8.76
N PRO A 297 16.06 -6.77 -9.34
CA PRO A 297 15.94 -6.45 -10.76
C PRO A 297 16.29 -7.64 -11.66
N PRO A 298 15.95 -7.58 -12.96
CA PRO A 298 16.40 -8.55 -13.95
C PRO A 298 17.92 -8.74 -13.91
N ALA A 299 18.38 -9.99 -13.94
CA ALA A 299 19.80 -10.32 -13.83
C ALA A 299 20.14 -11.58 -14.65
N GLY A 300 19.98 -11.53 -15.98
CA GLY A 300 20.15 -12.68 -16.86
C GLY A 300 18.92 -13.58 -16.87
N LYS A 301 19.04 -14.82 -16.39
CA LYS A 301 17.88 -15.74 -16.28
C LYS A 301 16.75 -15.11 -15.44
N PRO A 302 15.48 -15.17 -15.88
CA PRO A 302 14.35 -14.66 -15.13
C PRO A 302 14.30 -15.27 -13.74
N TRP A 303 13.96 -14.47 -12.73
CA TRP A 303 13.81 -14.96 -11.36
C TRP A 303 12.67 -15.98 -11.21
N GLN A 304 11.75 -16.03 -12.18
CA GLN A 304 10.69 -17.04 -12.23
C GLN A 304 11.25 -18.47 -12.25
N GLU A 305 12.29 -18.73 -13.04
CA GLU A 305 12.95 -20.05 -13.10
C GLU A 305 13.59 -20.46 -11.77
N VAL A 306 13.84 -19.50 -10.88
CA VAL A 306 14.48 -19.72 -9.57
C VAL A 306 13.43 -20.02 -8.50
N PHE A 307 12.33 -19.29 -8.49
CA PHE A 307 11.37 -19.34 -7.38
C PHE A 307 10.18 -20.27 -7.62
N ASP A 308 9.76 -20.51 -8.87
CA ASP A 308 8.65 -21.41 -9.19
C ASP A 308 8.93 -22.85 -8.71
N PRO A 309 10.11 -23.46 -8.94
CA PRO A 309 10.40 -24.82 -8.47
C PRO A 309 10.44 -24.96 -6.95
N ALA A 310 10.71 -23.86 -6.23
CA ALA A 310 10.73 -23.83 -4.77
C ALA A 310 9.32 -23.67 -4.14
N GLY A 311 8.27 -23.55 -4.96
CA GLY A 311 6.89 -23.34 -4.49
C GLY A 311 6.64 -21.97 -3.86
N LEU A 312 7.59 -21.04 -3.98
CA LEU A 312 7.48 -19.68 -3.44
C LEU A 312 6.57 -18.85 -4.32
N ARG A 313 5.43 -18.40 -3.78
CA ARG A 313 4.52 -17.50 -4.50
C ARG A 313 5.02 -16.07 -4.36
N VAL A 314 5.96 -15.66 -5.21
CA VAL A 314 6.51 -14.30 -5.27
C VAL A 314 5.86 -13.52 -6.43
N ARG A 315 6.11 -12.20 -6.52
CA ARG A 315 5.57 -11.37 -7.61
C ARG A 315 6.62 -11.19 -8.70
N HIS A 316 6.37 -11.79 -9.87
CA HIS A 316 7.21 -11.64 -11.05
C HIS A 316 6.80 -10.45 -11.92
N TYR A 317 7.77 -9.91 -12.64
CA TYR A 317 7.61 -8.82 -13.61
C TYR A 317 8.05 -9.31 -15.00
N SER A 318 7.47 -8.70 -16.05
CA SER A 318 7.68 -9.12 -17.44
C SER A 318 9.11 -8.94 -17.93
N ASP A 319 9.87 -8.05 -17.29
CA ASP A 319 11.29 -7.83 -17.54
C ASP A 319 12.20 -8.90 -16.91
N GLY A 320 11.63 -9.85 -16.17
CA GLY A 320 12.35 -10.90 -15.45
C GLY A 320 12.68 -10.54 -13.99
N GLY A 321 12.31 -9.35 -13.52
CA GLY A 321 12.45 -8.90 -12.13
C GLY A 321 11.49 -9.61 -11.18
N VAL A 322 11.75 -9.51 -9.88
CA VAL A 322 10.89 -10.10 -8.84
C VAL A 322 10.82 -9.25 -7.58
N ARG A 323 9.61 -9.14 -7.03
CA ARG A 323 9.34 -8.59 -5.70
C ARG A 323 8.97 -9.73 -4.75
N ILE A 324 9.64 -9.75 -3.59
CA ILE A 324 9.50 -10.80 -2.58
C ILE A 324 9.05 -10.14 -1.29
N THR A 325 7.82 -10.42 -0.86
CA THR A 325 7.31 -10.00 0.45
C THR A 325 8.19 -10.60 1.54
N VAL A 326 8.48 -9.82 2.58
CA VAL A 326 9.23 -10.29 3.73
C VAL A 326 8.29 -11.07 4.64
N GLY A 327 8.46 -12.40 4.61
CA GLY A 327 7.79 -13.35 5.49
C GLY A 327 8.47 -13.46 6.85
N ASP A 328 8.49 -14.68 7.40
CA ASP A 328 9.24 -15.00 8.60
C ASP A 328 10.68 -15.49 8.28
N ARG A 329 11.38 -15.97 9.32
CA ARG A 329 12.73 -16.53 9.19
C ARG A 329 12.76 -17.78 8.31
N TRP A 330 11.70 -18.59 8.32
CA TRP A 330 11.60 -19.77 7.47
C TRP A 330 11.43 -19.35 6.01
N SER A 331 10.52 -18.43 5.71
CA SER A 331 10.33 -17.88 4.35
C SER A 331 11.65 -17.34 3.80
N THR A 332 12.38 -16.59 4.64
CA THR A 332 13.69 -16.04 4.29
C THR A 332 14.71 -17.13 3.98
N ARG A 333 14.75 -18.22 4.75
CA ARG A 333 15.67 -19.34 4.47
C ARG A 333 15.31 -20.05 3.16
N THR A 334 14.02 -20.24 2.88
CA THR A 334 13.54 -20.84 1.63
C THR A 334 13.92 -19.98 0.42
N VAL A 335 13.74 -18.66 0.51
CA VAL A 335 14.20 -17.72 -0.54
C VAL A 335 15.70 -17.82 -0.76
N LEU A 336 16.50 -17.84 0.31
CA LEU A 336 17.96 -17.94 0.20
C LEU A 336 18.43 -19.29 -0.36
N ALA A 337 17.74 -20.38 -0.03
CA ALA A 337 18.01 -21.71 -0.58
C ALA A 337 17.76 -21.74 -2.10
N ALA A 338 16.59 -21.26 -2.54
CA ALA A 338 16.25 -21.19 -3.97
C ALA A 338 17.29 -20.39 -4.77
N VAL A 339 17.79 -19.29 -4.22
CA VAL A 339 18.84 -18.47 -4.86
C VAL A 339 20.22 -19.18 -4.85
N ALA A 340 20.50 -20.03 -3.86
CA ALA A 340 21.76 -20.76 -3.78
C ALA A 340 21.85 -21.85 -4.86
N ASP A 341 20.73 -22.54 -5.12
CA ASP A 341 20.61 -23.60 -6.11
C ASP A 341 20.66 -23.09 -7.56
N ARG A 342 20.57 -21.77 -7.76
CA ARG A 342 20.75 -21.09 -9.05
C ARG A 342 22.19 -21.20 -9.59
N ARG A 343 23.18 -21.45 -8.73
CA ARG A 343 24.62 -21.35 -9.05
C ARG A 343 25.17 -22.52 -9.83
#